data_AF-A0A8J4WZK1-F1
#
_entry.id   AF-A0A8J4WZK1-F1
#
_cell.length_a   1.000
_cell.length_b   1.000
_cell.length_c   1.000
_cell.angle_alpha   90.00
_cell.angle_beta   90.00
_cell.angle_gamma   90.00
#
_symmetry.space_group_name_H-M   'P 1'
#
loop_
_entity.id
_entity.type
_entity.pdbx_description
1 polymer ?
#
loop_
_entity_poly.entity_id
_entity_poly.type
_entity_poly.pdbx_seq_one_letter_code
_entity_poly.pdbx_strand_id
1 'polypeptide(L)'
;EFLHYCDTNQDGRVSKAEFHDAQLRRKTRRLSQKDVTTVYTRWDSSGQGRLDYEKFSRNLKPLNRHWSDAQLKKLFKKYDKTNKGYLTKDEFDTLARDQS
;
A
#
# COMPACT_ATOMS: atom_id res chain seq x y z
N GLU A 1 -19.72 9.94 5.00
CA GLU A 1 -19.53 9.82 6.47
C GLU A 1 -18.91 8.48 6.82
N PHE A 2 -18.08 8.43 7.87
CA PHE A 2 -17.13 7.33 8.20
C PHE A 2 -17.78 5.94 8.36
N LEU A 3 -19.08 5.89 8.61
CA LEU A 3 -19.88 4.67 8.79
C LEU A 3 -20.00 3.86 7.49
N HIS A 4 -20.19 4.52 6.34
CA HIS A 4 -20.30 3.84 5.04
C HIS A 4 -19.01 3.11 4.64
N TYR A 5 -17.87 3.54 5.18
CA TYR A 5 -16.58 2.92 4.88
C TYR A 5 -16.37 1.59 5.64
N CYS A 6 -17.04 1.40 6.79
CA CYS A 6 -16.94 0.18 7.58
C CYS A 6 -18.09 -0.81 7.31
N ASP A 7 -19.22 -0.30 6.82
CA ASP A 7 -20.44 -1.05 6.54
C ASP A 7 -20.31 -1.81 5.21
N THR A 8 -19.59 -2.94 5.24
CA THR A 8 -19.18 -3.65 4.02
C THR A 8 -20.34 -4.44 3.42
N ASN A 9 -21.32 -4.79 4.24
CA ASN A 9 -22.54 -5.48 3.82
C ASN A 9 -23.73 -4.54 3.56
N GLN A 10 -23.55 -3.21 3.70
CA GLN A 10 -24.59 -2.20 3.47
C GLN A 10 -25.87 -2.44 4.30
N ASP A 11 -25.75 -3.10 5.46
CA ASP A 11 -26.86 -3.33 6.39
C ASP A 11 -27.17 -2.07 7.24
N GLY A 12 -26.34 -1.02 7.12
CA GLY A 12 -26.53 0.25 7.82
C GLY A 12 -26.21 0.16 9.32
N ARG A 13 -25.50 -0.89 9.74
CA ARG A 13 -25.04 -1.16 11.11
C ARG A 13 -23.63 -1.73 11.11
N VAL A 14 -22.67 -0.96 11.60
CA VAL A 14 -21.29 -1.45 11.79
C VAL A 14 -21.22 -2.40 12.99
N SER A 15 -21.19 -3.71 12.72
CA SER A 15 -21.10 -4.74 13.75
C SER A 15 -19.68 -4.88 14.31
N LYS A 16 -19.53 -5.43 15.53
CA LYS A 16 -18.20 -5.68 16.15
C LYS A 16 -17.25 -6.45 15.25
N ALA A 17 -17.77 -7.37 14.44
CA ALA A 17 -17.02 -8.13 13.45
C ALA A 17 -16.51 -7.25 12.29
N GLU A 18 -17.33 -6.33 11.77
CA GLU A 18 -16.94 -5.40 10.70
C GLU A 18 -15.99 -4.33 11.20
N PHE A 19 -16.15 -3.88 12.45
CA PHE A 19 -15.19 -3.00 13.09
C PHE A 19 -13.83 -3.71 13.26
N HIS A 20 -13.85 -4.99 13.64
CA HIS A 20 -12.65 -5.80 13.75
C HIS A 20 -12.03 -6.10 12.38
N ASP A 21 -12.83 -6.36 11.34
CA ASP A 21 -12.37 -6.55 9.96
C ASP A 21 -11.78 -5.25 9.38
N ALA A 22 -12.42 -4.10 9.60
CA ALA A 22 -11.89 -2.79 9.24
C ALA A 22 -10.57 -2.47 9.99
N GLN A 23 -10.46 -2.90 11.24
CA GLN A 23 -9.26 -2.76 12.06
C GLN A 23 -8.16 -3.78 11.70
N LEU A 24 -8.53 -4.96 11.22
CA LEU A 24 -7.62 -5.99 10.70
C LEU A 24 -7.13 -5.64 9.29
N ARG A 25 -7.95 -5.06 8.42
CA ARG A 25 -7.52 -4.42 7.17
C ARG A 25 -6.51 -3.30 7.40
N ARG A 26 -6.57 -2.63 8.57
CA ARG A 26 -5.56 -1.66 9.01
C ARG A 26 -4.26 -2.31 9.52
N LYS A 27 -4.27 -3.55 10.02
CA LYS A 27 -3.10 -4.20 10.66
C LYS A 27 -2.48 -5.38 9.90
N THR A 28 -3.23 -6.06 9.03
CA THR A 28 -2.79 -7.26 8.31
C THR A 28 -3.19 -7.12 6.85
N ARG A 29 -2.31 -6.44 6.10
CA ARG A 29 -2.46 -6.14 4.67
C ARG A 29 -2.27 -7.40 3.82
N ARG A 30 -3.29 -8.25 3.69
CA ARG A 30 -3.42 -9.08 2.49
C ARG A 30 -3.97 -8.17 1.40
N LEU A 31 -3.06 -7.46 0.72
CA LEU A 31 -3.44 -6.55 -0.37
C LEU A 31 -3.94 -7.41 -1.53
N SER A 32 -5.26 -7.42 -1.78
CA SER A 32 -5.81 -7.99 -3.00
C SER A 32 -5.37 -7.14 -4.20
N GLN A 33 -5.38 -7.68 -5.41
CA GLN A 33 -4.88 -6.99 -6.62
C GLN A 33 -5.57 -5.64 -6.89
N LYS A 34 -6.84 -5.51 -6.45
CA LYS A 34 -7.58 -4.25 -6.44
C LYS A 34 -7.02 -3.26 -5.42
N ASP A 35 -6.70 -3.70 -4.21
CA ASP A 35 -6.09 -2.88 -3.17
C ASP A 35 -4.67 -2.43 -3.54
N VAL A 36 -3.87 -3.31 -4.18
CA VAL A 36 -2.55 -2.95 -4.71
C VAL A 36 -2.70 -1.79 -5.70
N THR A 37 -3.67 -1.87 -6.62
CA THR A 37 -3.93 -0.80 -7.58
C THR A 37 -4.33 0.50 -6.88
N THR A 38 -5.26 0.45 -5.92
CA THR A 38 -5.69 1.66 -5.18
C THR A 38 -4.56 2.28 -4.36
N VAL A 39 -3.75 1.45 -3.70
CA VAL A 39 -2.58 1.90 -2.94
C VAL A 39 -1.54 2.50 -3.87
N TYR A 40 -1.28 1.85 -5.01
CA TYR A 40 -0.37 2.33 -6.03
C TYR A 40 -0.78 3.70 -6.55
N THR A 41 -2.04 3.88 -6.94
CA THR A 41 -2.58 5.17 -7.42
C THR A 41 -2.55 6.23 -6.33
N ARG A 42 -2.76 5.87 -5.06
CA ARG A 42 -2.61 6.82 -3.94
C ARG A 42 -1.17 7.31 -3.77
N TRP A 43 -0.19 6.45 -4.02
CA TRP A 43 1.22 6.79 -3.87
C TRP A 43 1.80 7.46 -5.12
N ASP A 44 1.28 7.12 -6.29
CA ASP A 44 1.58 7.80 -7.55
C ASP A 44 0.73 9.08 -7.70
N SER A 45 1.05 10.10 -6.90
CA SER A 45 0.37 11.39 -6.97
C SER A 45 0.55 12.13 -8.32
N SER A 46 1.51 11.69 -9.15
CA SER A 46 1.76 12.25 -10.48
C SER A 46 0.85 11.64 -11.56
N GLY A 47 0.21 10.49 -11.28
CA GLY A 47 -0.63 9.78 -12.24
C GLY A 47 0.12 9.26 -13.48
N GLN A 48 1.44 9.16 -13.40
CA GLN A 48 2.30 8.71 -14.51
C GLN A 48 2.44 7.18 -14.57
N GLY A 49 1.86 6.46 -13.60
CA GLY A 49 2.00 5.01 -13.49
C GLY A 49 3.41 4.59 -13.08
N ARG A 50 4.11 5.45 -12.32
CA ARG A 50 5.51 5.24 -11.89
C ARG A 50 5.71 5.75 -10.47
N LEU A 51 6.32 4.91 -9.63
CA LEU A 51 6.53 5.19 -8.22
C LEU A 51 8.03 5.42 -7.95
N ASP A 52 8.43 6.68 -7.99
CA ASP A 52 9.81 7.10 -7.78
C ASP A 52 10.28 6.85 -6.35
N TYR A 53 11.60 6.77 -6.14
CA TYR A 53 12.18 6.55 -4.80
C TYR A 53 11.67 7.56 -3.76
N GLU A 54 11.52 8.83 -4.15
CA GLU A 54 11.06 9.88 -3.25
C GLU A 54 9.62 9.61 -2.78
N LYS A 55 8.70 9.33 -3.73
CA LYS A 55 7.31 8.95 -3.44
C LYS A 55 7.26 7.67 -2.61
N PHE A 56 8.07 6.68 -2.94
CA PHE A 56 8.14 5.43 -2.21
C PHE A 56 8.54 5.67 -0.76
N SER A 57 9.65 6.39 -0.51
CA SER A 57 10.14 6.66 0.84
C SER A 57 9.15 7.50 1.66
N ARG A 58 8.53 8.51 1.04
CA ARG A 58 7.56 9.42 1.67
C ARG A 58 6.29 8.70 2.08
N ASN A 59 5.85 7.71 1.31
CA ASN A 59 4.67 6.91 1.63
C ASN A 59 5.00 5.72 2.55
N LEU A 60 6.19 5.11 2.48
CA LEU A 60 6.59 3.99 3.35
C LEU A 60 6.95 4.42 4.79
N LYS A 61 7.71 5.52 4.96
CA LYS A 61 8.15 6.02 6.26
C LYS A 61 7.01 6.18 7.28
N PRO A 62 5.85 6.79 6.95
CA PRO A 62 4.74 6.92 7.90
C PRO A 62 4.02 5.59 8.18
N LEU A 63 4.05 4.63 7.25
CA LEU A 63 3.44 3.31 7.45
C LEU A 63 4.24 2.44 8.39
N ASN A 64 5.57 2.57 8.37
CA ASN A 64 6.43 1.84 9.27
C ASN A 64 7.67 2.67 9.62
N ARG A 65 7.63 3.27 10.82
CA ARG A 65 8.67 4.18 11.34
C ARG A 65 10.03 3.50 11.56
N HIS A 66 10.09 2.16 11.49
CA HIS A 66 11.34 1.41 11.62
C HIS A 66 12.18 1.39 10.34
N TRP A 67 11.62 1.79 9.19
CA TRP A 67 12.38 1.78 7.94
C TRP A 67 13.33 2.97 7.87
N SER A 68 14.62 2.68 7.91
CA SER A 68 15.70 3.64 7.64
C SER A 68 15.83 3.90 6.14
N ASP A 69 16.38 5.05 5.76
CA ASP A 69 16.60 5.41 4.35
C ASP A 69 17.43 4.35 3.60
N ALA A 70 18.44 3.79 4.26
CA ALA A 70 19.24 2.69 3.72
C ALA A 70 18.41 1.42 3.45
N GLN A 71 17.46 1.07 4.33
CA GLN A 71 16.57 -0.08 4.13
C GLN A 71 15.58 0.18 3.01
N LEU A 72 15.01 1.38 2.94
CA LEU A 72 14.12 1.79 1.86
C LEU A 72 14.82 1.75 0.51
N LYS A 73 16.06 2.27 0.43
CA LYS A 73 16.87 2.26 -0.77
C LYS A 73 17.24 0.84 -1.21
N LYS A 74 17.57 -0.04 -0.26
CA LYS A 74 17.86 -1.45 -0.53
C LYS A 74 16.62 -2.20 -1.00
N LEU A 75 15.47 -1.95 -0.37
CA LEU A 75 14.18 -2.52 -0.76
C LEU A 75 13.79 -2.04 -2.16
N PHE A 76 13.83 -0.73 -2.39
CA PHE A 76 13.54 -0.12 -3.69
C PHE A 76 14.42 -0.74 -4.79
N LYS A 77 15.73 -0.83 -4.56
CA LYS A 77 16.67 -1.42 -5.51
C LYS A 77 16.49 -2.93 -5.70
N LYS A 78 15.94 -3.65 -4.72
CA LYS A 78 15.58 -5.08 -4.85
C LYS A 78 14.44 -5.27 -5.85
N TYR A 79 13.49 -4.35 -5.89
CA TYR A 79 12.30 -4.44 -6.75
C TYR A 79 12.40 -3.66 -8.05
N ASP A 80 13.20 -2.60 -8.10
CA ASP A 80 13.57 -1.87 -9.31
C ASP A 80 14.61 -2.70 -10.09
N LYS A 81 14.15 -3.81 -10.67
CA LYS A 81 14.99 -4.71 -11.46
C LYS A 81 15.47 -4.04 -12.74
N THR A 82 14.71 -3.05 -13.20
CA THR A 82 14.97 -2.37 -14.46
C THR A 82 15.95 -1.20 -14.34
N ASN A 83 16.41 -0.88 -13.12
CA ASN A 83 17.24 0.29 -12.79
C ASN A 83 16.73 1.60 -13.41
N LYS A 84 15.41 1.74 -13.49
CA LYS A 84 14.78 2.92 -14.08
C LYS A 84 14.65 4.07 -13.09
N GLY A 85 14.81 3.79 -11.80
CA GLY A 85 14.66 4.77 -10.72
C GLY A 85 13.21 4.96 -10.27
N TYR A 86 12.30 4.08 -10.71
CA TYR A 86 10.88 4.05 -10.36
C TYR A 86 10.34 2.62 -10.38
N LEU A 87 9.40 2.32 -9.49
CA LEU A 87 8.66 1.08 -9.49
C LEU A 87 7.41 1.20 -10.35
N THR A 88 7.29 0.30 -11.31
CA THR A 88 6.05 0.10 -12.06
C THR A 88 4.99 -0.59 -11.20
N LYS A 89 3.73 -0.56 -11.65
CA LYS A 89 2.63 -1.24 -10.97
C LYS A 89 2.91 -2.73 -10.74
N ASP A 90 3.56 -3.38 -11.70
CA ASP A 90 3.90 -4.81 -11.66
C ASP A 90 4.99 -5.12 -10.61
N GLU A 91 6.05 -4.30 -10.58
CA GLU A 91 7.10 -4.40 -9.57
C GLU A 91 6.55 -4.13 -8.16
N PHE A 92 5.62 -3.19 -8.04
CA PHE A 92 4.94 -2.90 -6.78
C PHE A 92 3.98 -4.01 -6.34
N ASP A 93 3.27 -4.66 -7.27
CA ASP A 93 2.44 -5.86 -6.98
C ASP A 93 3.29 -6.99 -6.42
N THR A 94 4.45 -7.23 -7.04
CA THR A 94 5.41 -8.22 -6.57
C THR A 94 5.91 -7.91 -5.15
N LEU A 95 6.24 -6.64 -4.87
CA LEU A 95 6.62 -6.18 -3.53
C LEU A 95 5.50 -6.39 -2.51
N ALA A 96 4.27 -6.00 -2.87
CA ALA A 96 3.11 -6.10 -1.99
C ALA A 96 2.79 -7.56 -1.63
N ARG A 97 3.08 -8.50 -2.54
CA ARG A 97 2.92 -9.94 -2.32
C ARG A 97 4.05 -10.58 -1.52
N ASP A 98 5.30 -10.16 -1.73
CA ASP A 98 6.48 -10.67 -1.00
C ASP A 98 6.52 -10.23 0.46
N GLN A 99 5.81 -9.14 0.81
CA GLN A 99 5.63 -8.68 2.19
C GLN A 99 4.40 -9.29 2.90
N SER A 100 3.72 -10.27 2.29
CA SER A 100 2.56 -10.98 2.84
C SER A 100 2.90 -12.29 3.54
#